data_AF-A0A350QUC8-F1
#
_entry.id   AF-A0A350QUC8-F1
#
_cell.length_a   1.000
_cell.length_b   1.000
_cell.length_c   1.000
_cell.angle_alpha   90.00
_cell.angle_beta   90.00
_cell.angle_gamma   90.00
#
_symmetry.space_group_name_H-M   'P 1'
#
loop_
_entity.id
_entity.type
_entity.pdbx_description
1 polymer ?
#
loop_
_entity_poly.entity_id
_entity_poly.type
_entity_poly.pdbx_seq_one_letter_code
_entity_poly.pdbx_strand_id
1 'polypeptide(L)'
;MLKKCLPIALLIFCPFLLSASGSWSQWRGDERDGKGSLGIEISASWDEREPELLWESDLIPSQDEGGFGSLVSDGERAYLSLVWHRDEPTETRTISSLFLRKFGARRVNLPPELVAKAEKARLALSPRLRGASLDEWIEKWIDENLDQRQKMTQGSLLTSRFKKGKLAFNLTDVDLLFSAKDRVFPNQDALDQWLAEQPFSLGMKEKISEAVPHTKRVADDVVVALDLSNGTTLW
;
A
#
# COMPACT_ATOMS: atom_id res chain seq x y z
N MET A 1 -42.21 -41.54 64.69
CA MET A 1 -42.37 -41.84 63.25
C MET A 1 -41.81 -40.67 62.45
N LEU A 2 -40.65 -40.86 61.82
CA LEU A 2 -40.02 -39.89 60.93
C LEU A 2 -40.97 -39.58 59.76
N LYS A 3 -41.34 -38.31 59.58
CA LYS A 3 -41.86 -37.82 58.30
C LYS A 3 -40.84 -36.86 57.70
N LYS A 4 -40.30 -37.31 56.58
CA LYS A 4 -39.16 -36.76 55.84
C LYS A 4 -39.50 -35.39 55.28
N CYS A 5 -38.58 -34.45 55.48
CA CYS A 5 -38.46 -33.23 54.70
C CYS A 5 -38.27 -33.59 53.22
N LEU A 6 -39.07 -33.00 52.33
CA LEU A 6 -38.81 -33.01 50.89
C LEU A 6 -38.69 -31.55 50.45
N PRO A 7 -37.50 -31.04 50.11
CA PRO A 7 -37.37 -29.71 49.56
C PRO A 7 -37.83 -29.73 48.10
N ILE A 8 -38.66 -28.75 47.75
CA ILE A 8 -39.03 -28.41 46.37
C ILE A 8 -37.75 -28.01 45.66
N ALA A 9 -37.18 -28.92 44.87
CA ALA A 9 -36.10 -28.61 43.95
C ALA A 9 -36.73 -27.90 42.74
N LEU A 10 -36.67 -26.57 42.76
CA LEU A 10 -36.92 -25.73 41.60
C LEU A 10 -35.84 -26.04 40.56
N LEU A 11 -36.15 -26.94 39.61
CA LEU A 11 -35.34 -27.15 38.42
C LEU A 11 -35.40 -25.86 37.59
N ILE A 12 -34.44 -24.97 37.83
CA ILE A 12 -34.11 -23.88 36.91
C ILE A 12 -33.58 -24.57 35.65
N PHE A 13 -34.47 -24.74 34.67
CA PHE A 13 -34.10 -24.99 33.28
C PHE A 13 -33.17 -23.84 32.87
N CYS A 14 -31.87 -24.12 32.79
CA CYS A 14 -30.90 -23.21 32.20
C CYS A 14 -31.06 -23.29 30.68
N PRO A 15 -31.54 -22.26 29.97
CA PRO A 15 -31.45 -22.24 28.53
C PRO A 15 -30.04 -21.78 28.15
N PHE A 16 -29.03 -22.63 28.36
CA PHE A 16 -27.71 -22.43 27.74
C PHE A 16 -27.64 -23.13 26.37
N LEU A 17 -28.73 -23.05 25.60
CA LEU A 17 -28.80 -23.56 24.23
C LEU A 17 -29.44 -22.51 23.33
N LEU A 18 -28.78 -21.36 23.23
CA LEU A 18 -28.88 -20.45 22.10
C LEU A 18 -27.55 -19.70 21.97
N SER A 19 -26.45 -20.45 21.87
CA SER A 19 -25.33 -19.94 21.09
C SER A 19 -25.77 -20.02 19.64
N ALA A 20 -26.08 -18.86 19.06
CA ALA A 20 -26.39 -18.73 17.65
C ALA A 20 -25.34 -19.47 16.81
N SER A 21 -25.76 -20.53 16.13
CA SER A 21 -25.05 -21.04 14.96
C SER A 21 -25.05 -19.92 13.92
N GLY A 22 -23.91 -19.28 13.76
CA GLY A 22 -23.76 -17.99 13.05
C GLY A 22 -22.74 -17.06 13.70
N SER A 23 -22.06 -17.48 14.78
CA SER A 23 -20.93 -16.73 15.30
C SER A 23 -19.75 -16.84 14.34
N TRP A 24 -19.33 -15.70 13.79
CA TRP A 24 -18.05 -15.52 13.14
C TRP A 24 -16.95 -16.20 13.96
N SER A 25 -16.42 -17.33 13.46
CA SER A 25 -15.21 -17.91 14.02
C SER A 25 -14.15 -16.83 13.89
N GLN A 26 -13.58 -16.38 15.00
CA GLN A 26 -12.56 -15.33 15.03
C GLN A 26 -11.50 -15.55 13.94
N TRP A 27 -10.74 -14.52 13.56
CA TRP A 27 -9.61 -14.50 12.60
C TRP A 27 -8.60 -15.69 12.61
N ARG A 28 -8.68 -16.63 13.54
CA ARG A 28 -7.87 -17.86 13.62
C ARG A 28 -8.70 -19.16 13.70
N GLY A 29 -9.98 -19.12 13.36
CA GLY A 29 -10.91 -20.24 13.53
C GLY A 29 -11.37 -20.42 14.99
N ASP A 30 -12.31 -21.35 15.20
CA ASP A 30 -12.89 -21.63 16.52
C ASP A 30 -11.83 -22.08 17.54
N GLU A 31 -10.83 -22.84 17.08
CA GLU A 31 -9.70 -23.33 17.88
C GLU A 31 -8.53 -22.33 17.99
N ARG A 32 -8.64 -21.17 17.33
CA ARG A 32 -7.63 -20.11 17.29
C ARG A 32 -6.24 -20.53 16.78
N ASP A 33 -6.15 -21.61 16.03
CA ASP A 33 -4.89 -22.16 15.52
C ASP A 33 -4.53 -21.69 14.10
N GLY A 34 -5.41 -20.90 13.47
CA GLY A 34 -5.20 -20.35 12.13
C GLY A 34 -5.34 -21.38 11.02
N LYS A 35 -5.90 -22.56 11.30
CA LYS A 35 -6.19 -23.57 10.28
C LYS A 35 -7.61 -23.38 9.74
N GLY A 36 -7.75 -23.56 8.43
CA GLY A 36 -9.06 -23.61 7.79
C GLY A 36 -9.85 -24.85 8.23
N SER A 37 -11.15 -24.87 7.92
CA SER A 37 -12.01 -26.02 8.19
C SER A 37 -11.46 -27.29 7.54
N LEU A 38 -11.37 -28.37 8.33
CA LEU A 38 -10.94 -29.69 7.86
C LEU A 38 -11.88 -30.17 6.73
N GLY A 39 -11.34 -30.41 5.53
CA GLY A 39 -12.09 -30.94 4.38
C GLY A 39 -12.20 -30.00 3.18
N ILE A 40 -11.81 -28.73 3.31
CA ILE A 40 -11.62 -27.85 2.15
C ILE A 40 -10.14 -27.90 1.76
N GLU A 41 -9.80 -28.79 0.84
CA GLU A 41 -8.47 -28.80 0.22
C GLU A 41 -8.49 -27.87 -1.00
N ILE A 42 -7.63 -26.85 -0.98
CA ILE A 42 -7.38 -26.05 -2.18
C ILE A 42 -6.63 -26.98 -3.14
N SER A 43 -7.24 -27.27 -4.29
CA SER A 43 -6.61 -28.07 -5.35
C SER A 43 -5.21 -27.53 -5.64
N ALA A 44 -4.18 -28.38 -5.69
CA ALA A 44 -2.83 -27.97 -6.02
C ALA A 44 -2.56 -27.95 -7.54
N SER A 45 -3.52 -28.41 -8.35
CA SER A 45 -3.35 -28.70 -9.78
C SER A 45 -3.76 -27.54 -10.70
N TRP A 46 -3.38 -26.30 -10.36
CA TRP A 46 -3.77 -25.12 -11.13
C TRP A 46 -3.11 -25.09 -12.52
N ASP A 47 -2.01 -25.84 -12.69
CA ASP A 47 -1.31 -26.02 -13.97
C ASP A 47 -2.10 -26.87 -14.98
N GLU A 48 -2.94 -27.80 -14.50
CA GLU A 48 -3.74 -28.70 -15.36
C GLU A 48 -5.11 -28.11 -15.70
N ARG A 49 -5.65 -27.29 -14.81
CA ARG A 49 -6.92 -26.58 -14.98
C ARG A 49 -6.88 -25.29 -14.18
N GLU A 50 -6.85 -24.17 -14.89
CA GLU A 50 -7.01 -22.86 -14.28
C GLU A 50 -8.36 -22.78 -13.55
N PRO A 51 -8.42 -22.07 -12.40
CA PRO A 51 -9.69 -21.80 -11.73
C PRO A 51 -10.60 -20.98 -12.66
N GLU A 52 -11.88 -21.35 -12.69
CA GLU A 52 -12.88 -20.57 -13.37
C GLU A 52 -13.23 -19.32 -12.56
N LEU A 53 -13.22 -18.15 -13.22
CA LEU A 53 -13.69 -16.92 -12.60
C LEU A 53 -15.20 -17.01 -12.42
N LEU A 54 -15.66 -17.11 -11.17
CA LEU A 54 -17.09 -17.17 -10.85
C LEU A 54 -17.76 -15.79 -10.97
N TRP A 55 -17.09 -14.77 -10.44
CA TRP A 55 -17.54 -13.37 -10.49
C TRP A 55 -16.36 -12.44 -10.18
N GLU A 56 -16.54 -11.17 -10.53
CA GLU A 56 -15.64 -10.08 -10.20
C GLU A 56 -16.51 -8.94 -9.63
N SER A 57 -16.06 -8.33 -8.54
CA SER A 57 -16.77 -7.17 -7.96
C SER A 57 -16.51 -5.91 -8.77
N ASP A 58 -17.28 -4.86 -8.50
CA ASP A 58 -16.88 -3.52 -8.90
C ASP A 58 -15.50 -3.15 -8.31
N LEU A 59 -14.87 -2.12 -8.88
CA LEU A 59 -13.56 -1.66 -8.44
C LEU A 59 -13.61 -1.14 -7.00
N ILE A 60 -13.00 -1.90 -6.09
CA ILE A 60 -12.77 -1.46 -4.70
C ILE A 60 -11.39 -0.80 -4.63
N PRO A 61 -11.29 0.46 -4.15
CA PRO A 61 -10.01 1.15 -4.08
C PRO A 61 -9.06 0.45 -3.11
N SER A 62 -7.76 0.54 -3.38
CA SER A 62 -6.70 -0.03 -2.53
C SER A 62 -5.46 0.86 -2.52
N GLN A 63 -4.46 0.49 -1.70
CA GLN A 63 -3.18 1.19 -1.57
C GLN A 63 -3.38 2.68 -1.22
N ASP A 64 -2.97 3.59 -2.10
CA ASP A 64 -3.02 5.03 -1.91
C ASP A 64 -4.46 5.58 -1.87
N GLU A 65 -5.42 4.85 -2.44
CA GLU A 65 -6.80 5.32 -2.58
C GLU A 65 -7.79 4.58 -1.64
N GLY A 66 -7.45 3.39 -1.14
CA GLY A 66 -8.32 2.59 -0.26
C GLY A 66 -7.62 1.93 0.94
N GLY A 67 -6.30 2.08 1.07
CA GLY A 67 -5.52 1.42 2.11
C GLY A 67 -5.31 -0.08 1.85
N PHE A 68 -4.93 -0.79 2.91
CA PHE A 68 -4.78 -2.24 2.90
C PHE A 68 -5.77 -2.84 3.91
N GLY A 69 -6.79 -3.51 3.41
CA GLY A 69 -7.83 -4.18 4.20
C GLY A 69 -7.79 -5.69 4.01
N SER A 70 -8.27 -6.41 5.02
CA SER A 70 -8.49 -7.87 4.93
C SER A 70 -9.95 -8.16 4.63
N LEU A 71 -10.19 -9.15 3.77
CA LEU A 71 -11.52 -9.70 3.52
C LEU A 71 -11.94 -10.57 4.71
N VAL A 72 -13.17 -10.40 5.17
CA VAL A 72 -13.81 -11.26 6.17
C VAL A 72 -15.11 -11.80 5.58
N SER A 73 -15.51 -13.01 5.90
CA SER A 73 -16.75 -13.59 5.40
C SER A 73 -17.52 -14.35 6.49
N ASP A 74 -18.84 -14.37 6.36
CA ASP A 74 -19.75 -15.23 7.11
C ASP A 74 -20.25 -16.45 6.29
N GLY A 75 -19.74 -16.65 5.07
CA GLY A 75 -20.14 -17.71 4.14
C GLY A 75 -21.20 -17.30 3.11
N GLU A 76 -21.97 -16.24 3.37
CA GLU A 76 -22.95 -15.67 2.41
C GLU A 76 -22.47 -14.32 1.87
N ARG A 77 -21.79 -13.55 2.72
CA ARG A 77 -21.29 -12.22 2.44
C ARG A 77 -19.80 -12.13 2.68
N ALA A 78 -19.20 -11.20 1.97
CA ALA A 78 -17.83 -10.75 2.16
C ALA A 78 -17.87 -9.31 2.67
N TYR A 79 -17.07 -9.01 3.69
CA TYR A 79 -16.95 -7.70 4.31
C TYR A 79 -15.51 -7.23 4.14
N LEU A 80 -15.34 -6.01 3.63
CA LEU A 80 -14.04 -5.36 3.51
C LEU A 80 -14.09 -4.03 4.26
N SER A 81 -13.16 -3.84 5.20
CA SER A 81 -12.89 -2.52 5.77
C SER A 81 -11.81 -1.84 4.94
N LEU A 82 -12.07 -0.61 4.52
CA LEU A 82 -11.16 0.19 3.71
C LEU A 82 -11.16 1.64 4.17
N VAL A 83 -10.02 2.30 3.97
CA VAL A 83 -9.87 3.73 4.23
C VAL A 83 -10.02 4.44 2.89
N TRP A 84 -11.24 4.87 2.58
CA TRP A 84 -11.58 5.44 1.29
C TRP A 84 -11.04 6.87 1.23
N HIS A 85 -10.01 7.06 0.43
CA HIS A 85 -9.40 8.37 0.25
C HIS A 85 -10.08 9.11 -0.90
N ARG A 86 -10.41 10.38 -0.68
CA ARG A 86 -10.96 11.28 -1.69
C ARG A 86 -10.26 12.62 -1.67
N ASP A 87 -10.08 13.20 -2.84
CA ASP A 87 -9.44 14.50 -3.02
C ASP A 87 -10.51 15.60 -2.99
N GLU A 88 -10.40 16.51 -2.03
CA GLU A 88 -11.24 17.72 -1.95
C GLU A 88 -10.46 18.95 -2.40
N PRO A 89 -11.04 19.84 -3.20
CA PRO A 89 -10.41 21.11 -3.55
C PRO A 89 -9.98 21.89 -2.30
N THR A 90 -8.79 22.50 -2.37
CA THR A 90 -8.26 23.36 -1.31
C THR A 90 -7.40 24.48 -1.89
N GLU A 91 -7.38 25.62 -1.20
CA GLU A 91 -6.47 26.72 -1.54
C GLU A 91 -5.03 26.37 -1.17
N THR A 92 -4.84 25.59 -0.10
CA THR A 92 -3.52 25.23 0.41
C THR A 92 -2.72 24.38 -0.59
N ARG A 93 -1.39 24.41 -0.47
CA ARG A 93 -0.49 23.49 -1.19
C ARG A 93 0.36 22.73 -0.18
N THR A 94 0.52 21.43 -0.37
CA THR A 94 1.28 20.61 0.57
C THR A 94 2.27 19.72 -0.17
N ILE A 95 3.54 19.77 0.21
CA ILE A 95 4.56 18.82 -0.24
C ILE A 95 4.38 17.52 0.56
N SER A 96 3.31 16.80 0.25
CA SER A 96 2.91 15.60 0.98
C SER A 96 3.78 14.39 0.61
N SER A 97 3.76 13.37 1.47
CA SER A 97 4.39 12.08 1.15
C SER A 97 3.86 11.45 -0.15
N LEU A 98 2.56 11.59 -0.42
CA LEU A 98 1.91 11.12 -1.65
C LEU A 98 2.44 11.90 -2.88
N PHE A 99 2.53 13.23 -2.75
CA PHE A 99 3.14 14.09 -3.79
C PHE A 99 4.56 13.63 -4.09
N LEU A 100 5.43 13.49 -3.08
CA LEU A 100 6.83 13.08 -3.30
C LEU A 100 6.92 11.74 -4.03
N ARG A 101 6.07 10.77 -3.67
CA ARG A 101 5.99 9.47 -4.33
C ARG A 101 5.53 9.58 -5.78
N LYS A 102 4.41 10.25 -6.06
CA LYS A 102 3.84 10.43 -7.41
C LYS A 102 4.76 11.27 -8.31
N PHE A 103 5.42 12.28 -7.73
CA PHE A 103 6.42 13.10 -8.40
C PHE A 103 7.70 12.32 -8.74
N GLY A 104 7.96 11.21 -8.05
CA GLY A 104 9.13 10.35 -8.24
C GLY A 104 10.37 10.79 -7.46
N ALA A 105 10.21 11.69 -6.47
CA ALA A 105 11.25 12.04 -5.52
C ALA A 105 11.37 10.91 -4.48
N ARG A 106 12.43 10.10 -4.59
CA ARG A 106 12.72 8.98 -3.68
C ARG A 106 14.11 9.13 -3.09
N ARG A 107 14.23 9.14 -1.76
CA ARG A 107 15.52 9.16 -1.06
C ARG A 107 16.29 7.86 -1.29
N VAL A 108 17.59 8.00 -1.53
CA VAL A 108 18.53 6.89 -1.59
C VAL A 108 19.10 6.68 -0.19
N ASN A 109 18.69 5.59 0.45
CA ASN A 109 19.13 5.26 1.82
C ASN A 109 20.24 4.21 1.75
N LEU A 110 21.40 4.59 1.21
CA LEU A 110 22.60 3.76 1.09
C LEU A 110 23.80 4.50 1.70
N PRO A 111 24.89 3.78 2.06
CA PRO A 111 26.13 4.41 2.49
C PRO A 111 26.63 5.44 1.45
N PRO A 112 27.16 6.60 1.87
CA PRO A 112 27.55 7.67 0.95
C PRO A 112 28.52 7.24 -0.16
N GLU A 113 29.47 6.36 0.17
CA GLU A 113 30.42 5.81 -0.82
C GLU A 113 29.71 5.01 -1.92
N LEU A 114 28.71 4.21 -1.54
CA LEU A 114 27.93 3.41 -2.48
C LEU A 114 27.02 4.29 -3.33
N VAL A 115 26.44 5.34 -2.74
CA VAL A 115 25.68 6.36 -3.48
C VAL A 115 26.57 7.03 -4.53
N ALA A 116 27.77 7.46 -4.15
CA ALA A 116 28.72 8.09 -5.07
C ALA A 116 29.14 7.12 -6.19
N LYS A 117 29.38 5.84 -5.86
CA LYS A 117 29.68 4.78 -6.84
C LYS A 117 28.54 4.60 -7.83
N ALA A 118 27.30 4.53 -7.36
CA ALA A 118 26.10 4.38 -8.19
C ALA A 118 25.90 5.59 -9.12
N GLU A 119 25.99 6.81 -8.59
CA GLU A 119 25.81 8.03 -9.39
C GLU A 119 26.92 8.21 -10.44
N LYS A 120 28.16 7.86 -10.10
CA LYS A 120 29.27 7.83 -11.06
C LYS A 120 28.99 6.83 -12.19
N ALA A 121 28.54 5.62 -11.86
CA ALA A 121 28.19 4.61 -12.86
C ALA A 121 27.03 5.08 -13.74
N ARG A 122 25.98 5.68 -13.15
CA ARG A 122 24.81 6.21 -13.88
C ARG A 122 25.21 7.27 -14.90
N LEU A 123 26.08 8.21 -14.52
CA LEU A 123 26.52 9.28 -15.41
C LEU A 123 27.47 8.79 -16.52
N ALA A 124 28.19 7.70 -16.26
CA ALA A 124 29.10 7.07 -17.23
C ALA A 124 28.41 6.11 -18.20
N LEU A 125 27.11 5.83 -18.03
CA LEU A 125 26.35 4.96 -18.92
C LEU A 125 26.37 5.47 -20.37
N SER A 126 26.72 4.57 -21.28
CA SER A 126 26.70 4.87 -22.72
C SER A 126 25.27 5.07 -23.20
N PRO A 127 24.96 6.14 -23.95
CA PRO A 127 23.65 6.35 -24.56
C PRO A 127 23.21 5.23 -25.52
N ARG A 128 24.12 4.35 -25.95
CA ARG A 128 23.85 3.20 -26.82
C ARG A 128 23.41 1.95 -26.05
N LEU A 129 23.68 1.87 -24.75
CA LEU A 129 23.26 0.75 -23.90
C LEU A 129 21.77 0.91 -23.59
N ARG A 130 20.91 0.07 -24.19
CA ARG A 130 19.45 0.19 -24.11
C ARG A 130 18.77 -1.18 -24.15
N GLY A 131 17.49 -1.20 -23.78
CA GLY A 131 16.67 -2.42 -23.78
C GLY A 131 17.27 -3.51 -22.89
N ALA A 132 17.18 -4.76 -23.33
CA ALA A 132 17.66 -5.92 -22.58
C ALA A 132 19.13 -5.80 -22.13
N SER A 133 20.01 -5.26 -22.97
CA SER A 133 21.43 -5.07 -22.62
C SER A 133 21.64 -4.10 -21.45
N LEU A 134 20.77 -3.09 -21.30
CA LEU A 134 20.78 -2.19 -20.15
C LEU A 134 20.25 -2.89 -18.91
N ASP A 135 19.18 -3.69 -19.05
CA ASP A 135 18.60 -4.43 -17.94
C ASP A 135 19.60 -5.45 -17.36
N GLU A 136 20.27 -6.23 -18.20
CA GLU A 136 21.34 -7.16 -17.79
C GLU A 136 22.50 -6.46 -17.10
N TRP A 137 22.92 -5.30 -17.62
CA TRP A 137 23.98 -4.51 -16.99
C TRP A 137 23.56 -4.00 -15.61
N ILE A 138 22.31 -3.53 -15.46
CA ILE A 138 21.78 -3.04 -14.19
C ILE A 138 21.71 -4.16 -13.17
N GLU A 139 21.17 -5.32 -13.57
CA GLU A 139 21.07 -6.50 -12.71
C GLU A 139 22.44 -6.92 -12.19
N LYS A 140 23.42 -7.06 -13.09
CA LYS A 140 24.80 -7.37 -12.73
C LYS A 140 25.39 -6.33 -11.78
N TRP A 141 25.20 -5.04 -12.07
CA TRP A 141 25.70 -3.98 -11.20
C TRP A 141 25.07 -4.09 -9.80
N ILE A 142 23.76 -4.29 -9.71
CA ILE A 142 23.07 -4.44 -8.42
C ILE A 142 23.59 -5.66 -7.67
N ASP A 143 23.81 -6.77 -8.37
CA ASP A 143 24.26 -8.02 -7.76
C ASP A 143 25.68 -7.97 -7.20
N GLU A 144 26.57 -7.27 -7.90
CA GLU A 144 27.97 -7.10 -7.49
C GLU A 144 28.16 -6.06 -6.39
N ASN A 145 27.20 -5.14 -6.20
CA ASN A 145 27.40 -3.95 -5.36
C ASN A 145 26.49 -3.87 -4.14
N LEU A 146 25.32 -4.51 -4.17
CA LEU A 146 24.35 -4.46 -3.07
C LEU A 146 24.30 -5.78 -2.31
N ASP A 147 24.16 -5.71 -0.98
CA ASP A 147 23.74 -6.86 -0.19
C ASP A 147 22.25 -7.17 -0.38
N GLN A 148 21.79 -8.34 0.09
CA GLN A 148 20.39 -8.77 -0.08
C GLN A 148 19.37 -7.75 0.47
N ARG A 149 19.66 -7.14 1.63
CA ARG A 149 18.76 -6.16 2.25
C ARG A 149 18.72 -4.86 1.45
N GLN A 150 19.86 -4.41 0.94
CA GLN A 150 19.97 -3.25 0.07
C GLN A 150 19.26 -3.49 -1.26
N LYS A 151 19.37 -4.69 -1.86
CA LYS A 151 18.62 -5.07 -3.06
C LYS A 151 17.11 -4.94 -2.84
N MET A 152 16.60 -5.50 -1.74
CA MET A 152 15.18 -5.47 -1.40
C MET A 152 14.66 -4.04 -1.19
N THR A 153 15.46 -3.15 -0.59
CA THR A 153 14.99 -1.82 -0.20
C THR A 153 15.30 -0.71 -1.21
N GLN A 154 16.39 -0.82 -1.97
CA GLN A 154 16.92 0.23 -2.83
C GLN A 154 17.16 -0.22 -4.28
N GLY A 155 17.12 -1.52 -4.58
CA GLY A 155 17.37 -2.06 -5.91
C GLY A 155 16.46 -1.44 -6.99
N SER A 156 15.15 -1.43 -6.75
CA SER A 156 14.18 -0.82 -7.68
C SER A 156 14.42 0.67 -7.92
N LEU A 157 14.89 1.40 -6.91
CA LEU A 157 15.23 2.81 -7.03
C LEU A 157 16.47 2.99 -7.91
N LEU A 158 17.54 2.25 -7.66
CA LEU A 158 18.76 2.32 -8.48
C LEU A 158 18.48 1.91 -9.92
N THR A 159 17.71 0.85 -10.16
CA THR A 159 17.26 0.46 -11.50
C THR A 159 16.56 1.62 -12.21
N SER A 160 15.59 2.26 -11.55
CA SER A 160 14.89 3.42 -12.13
C SER A 160 15.85 4.57 -12.46
N ARG A 161 16.81 4.86 -11.56
CA ARG A 161 17.81 5.90 -11.76
C ARG A 161 18.75 5.58 -12.93
N PHE A 162 19.22 4.34 -13.06
CA PHE A 162 20.05 3.91 -14.19
C PHE A 162 19.30 3.99 -15.52
N LYS A 163 18.04 3.51 -15.57
CA LYS A 163 17.19 3.63 -16.77
C LYS A 163 16.97 5.08 -17.20
N LYS A 164 16.79 5.98 -16.24
CA LYS A 164 16.67 7.43 -16.52
C LYS A 164 18.00 8.08 -16.93
N GLY A 165 19.14 7.45 -16.64
CA GLY A 165 20.46 7.99 -16.95
C GLY A 165 20.57 9.43 -16.45
N LYS A 166 21.02 10.35 -17.31
CA LYS A 166 21.16 11.79 -17.00
C LYS A 166 19.85 12.51 -16.64
N LEU A 167 18.69 11.93 -16.97
CA LEU A 167 17.37 12.51 -16.68
C LEU A 167 16.85 12.15 -15.28
N ALA A 168 17.57 11.33 -14.52
CA ALA A 168 17.23 11.07 -13.12
C ALA A 168 17.36 12.36 -12.30
N PHE A 169 16.43 12.59 -11.36
CA PHE A 169 16.54 13.74 -10.45
C PHE A 169 17.87 13.73 -9.71
N ASN A 170 18.46 14.92 -9.55
CA ASN A 170 19.64 15.08 -8.71
C ASN A 170 19.28 14.72 -7.27
N LEU A 171 20.19 14.05 -6.58
CA LEU A 171 19.94 13.66 -5.19
C LEU A 171 19.78 14.88 -4.28
N THR A 172 20.52 15.95 -4.53
CA THR A 172 20.37 17.23 -3.80
C THR A 172 18.97 17.83 -3.95
N ASP A 173 18.39 17.77 -5.14
CA ASP A 173 17.02 18.25 -5.37
C ASP A 173 16.00 17.39 -4.62
N VAL A 174 16.22 16.07 -4.60
CA VAL A 174 15.39 15.13 -3.84
C VAL A 174 15.50 15.43 -2.33
N ASP A 175 16.70 15.58 -1.80
CA ASP A 175 16.92 15.86 -0.37
C ASP A 175 16.27 17.18 0.05
N LEU A 176 16.35 18.20 -0.80
CA LEU A 176 15.70 19.48 -0.57
C LEU A 176 14.16 19.35 -0.53
N LEU A 177 13.57 18.63 -1.49
CA LEU A 177 12.13 18.34 -1.46
C LEU A 177 11.71 17.58 -0.19
N PHE A 178 12.51 16.61 0.25
CA PHE A 178 12.24 15.87 1.49
C PHE A 178 12.43 16.70 2.75
N SER A 179 13.26 17.75 2.73
CA SER A 179 13.39 18.70 3.85
C SER A 179 12.12 19.53 4.06
N ALA A 180 11.34 19.74 2.99
CA ALA A 180 10.06 20.41 3.01
C ALA A 180 8.87 19.43 3.08
N LYS A 181 9.11 18.15 3.37
CA LYS A 181 8.05 17.14 3.50
C LYS A 181 7.03 17.58 4.55
N ASP A 182 5.76 17.42 4.20
CA ASP A 182 4.58 17.76 5.00
C ASP A 182 4.45 19.26 5.34
N ARG A 183 5.24 20.13 4.68
CA ARG A 183 5.07 21.58 4.75
C ARG A 183 3.78 21.98 4.03
N VAL A 184 2.96 22.77 4.72
CA VAL A 184 1.72 23.36 4.20
C VAL A 184 1.97 24.82 3.85
N PHE A 185 1.61 25.19 2.62
CA PHE A 185 1.58 26.56 2.12
C PHE A 185 0.13 27.03 2.06
N PRO A 186 -0.15 28.29 2.41
CA PRO A 186 -1.51 28.81 2.43
C PRO A 186 -2.16 28.84 1.05
N ASN A 187 -1.38 29.07 -0.02
CA ASN A 187 -1.86 29.14 -1.40
C ASN A 187 -0.74 28.84 -2.41
N GLN A 188 -1.07 28.93 -3.71
CA GLN A 188 -0.12 28.76 -4.81
C GLN A 188 1.01 29.79 -4.77
N ASP A 189 0.70 31.07 -4.57
CA ASP A 189 1.70 32.15 -4.55
C ASP A 189 2.77 31.93 -3.46
N ALA A 190 2.37 31.45 -2.29
CA ALA A 190 3.28 31.14 -1.20
C ALA A 190 4.19 29.94 -1.51
N LEU A 191 3.68 28.93 -2.24
CA LEU A 191 4.51 27.83 -2.74
C LEU A 191 5.52 28.37 -3.77
N ASP A 192 5.09 29.20 -4.70
CA ASP A 192 5.94 29.73 -5.78
C ASP A 192 7.02 30.67 -5.22
N GLN A 193 6.69 31.49 -4.23
CA GLN A 193 7.67 32.33 -3.53
C GLN A 193 8.71 31.46 -2.81
N TRP A 194 8.29 30.41 -2.12
CA TRP A 194 9.23 29.49 -1.48
C TRP A 194 10.13 28.77 -2.50
N LEU A 195 9.57 28.35 -3.64
CA LEU A 195 10.32 27.74 -4.73
C LEU A 195 11.32 28.73 -5.34
N ALA A 196 10.99 30.02 -5.43
CA ALA A 196 11.89 31.05 -5.93
C ALA A 196 13.17 31.16 -5.09
N GLU A 197 13.06 31.00 -3.76
CA GLU A 197 14.19 31.01 -2.82
C GLU A 197 15.04 29.73 -2.85
N GLN A 198 14.51 28.64 -3.41
CA GLN A 198 15.24 27.37 -3.46
C GLN A 198 16.27 27.32 -4.61
N PRO A 199 17.38 26.59 -4.44
CA PRO A 199 18.42 26.41 -5.46
C PRO A 199 18.02 25.46 -6.61
N PHE A 200 16.73 25.18 -6.81
CA PHE A 200 16.25 24.40 -7.95
C PHE A 200 16.51 25.13 -9.28
N SER A 201 16.66 24.37 -10.37
CA SER A 201 16.61 24.96 -11.72
C SER A 201 15.21 25.52 -12.02
N LEU A 202 15.11 26.50 -12.92
CA LEU A 202 13.82 27.13 -13.28
C LEU A 202 12.77 26.09 -13.70
N GLY A 203 13.12 25.20 -14.63
CA GLY A 203 12.20 24.14 -15.08
C GLY A 203 11.83 23.14 -13.97
N MET A 204 12.68 22.95 -12.95
CA MET A 204 12.31 22.13 -11.78
C MET A 204 11.33 22.87 -10.87
N LYS A 205 11.49 24.19 -10.68
CA LYS A 205 10.53 25.02 -9.92
C LYS A 205 9.15 24.98 -10.55
N GLU A 206 9.07 25.22 -11.85
CA GLU A 206 7.81 25.15 -12.63
C GLU A 206 7.18 23.76 -12.49
N LYS A 207 7.96 22.70 -12.71
CA LYS A 207 7.48 21.33 -12.59
C LYS A 207 6.96 20.99 -11.19
N ILE A 208 7.61 21.48 -10.13
CA ILE A 208 7.12 21.27 -8.75
C ILE A 208 5.83 22.06 -8.54
N SER A 209 5.82 23.33 -8.91
CA SER A 209 4.66 24.24 -8.77
C SER A 209 3.39 23.67 -9.41
N GLU A 210 3.50 23.14 -10.64
CA GLU A 210 2.39 22.52 -11.36
C GLU A 210 1.95 21.17 -10.78
N ALA A 211 2.89 20.41 -10.20
CA ALA A 211 2.64 19.05 -9.75
C ALA A 211 2.13 18.95 -8.31
N VAL A 212 2.34 19.98 -7.48
CA VAL A 212 1.78 20.00 -6.12
C VAL A 212 0.26 20.17 -6.23
N PRO A 213 -0.53 19.22 -5.70
CA PRO A 213 -1.96 19.22 -5.93
C PRO A 213 -2.65 20.41 -5.24
N HIS A 214 -3.73 20.88 -5.88
CA HIS A 214 -4.68 21.83 -5.31
C HIS A 214 -5.83 21.14 -4.57
N THR A 215 -5.58 19.92 -4.11
CA THR A 215 -6.51 19.11 -3.35
C THR A 215 -5.87 18.70 -2.03
N LYS A 216 -6.70 18.59 -1.00
CA LYS A 216 -6.35 17.92 0.26
C LYS A 216 -6.96 16.53 0.23
N ARG A 217 -6.26 15.57 0.83
CA ARG A 217 -6.78 14.22 0.96
C ARG A 217 -7.63 14.11 2.22
N VAL A 218 -8.87 13.65 2.04
CA VAL A 218 -9.78 13.26 3.11
C VAL A 218 -9.91 11.74 3.06
N ALA A 219 -10.07 11.13 4.22
CA ALA A 219 -10.21 9.70 4.38
C ALA A 219 -11.49 9.39 5.14
N ASP A 220 -12.28 8.47 4.61
CA ASP A 220 -13.50 7.97 5.24
C ASP A 220 -13.29 6.48 5.55
N ASP A 221 -13.56 6.05 6.78
CA ASP A 221 -13.55 4.63 7.14
C ASP A 221 -14.84 3.99 6.62
N VAL A 222 -14.71 3.13 5.61
CA VAL A 222 -15.84 2.50 4.93
C VAL A 222 -15.79 0.98 5.14
N VAL A 223 -16.96 0.37 5.33
CA VAL A 223 -17.14 -1.07 5.28
C VAL A 223 -18.00 -1.38 4.07
N VAL A 224 -17.46 -2.17 3.15
CA VAL A 224 -18.18 -2.66 1.97
C VAL A 224 -18.65 -4.09 2.25
N ALA A 225 -19.91 -4.37 1.94
CA ALA A 225 -20.45 -5.72 1.94
C ALA A 225 -20.70 -6.20 0.51
N LEU A 226 -20.20 -7.39 0.18
CA LEU A 226 -20.39 -8.07 -1.10
C LEU A 226 -21.22 -9.33 -0.92
N ASP A 227 -22.09 -9.62 -1.88
CA ASP A 227 -22.75 -10.93 -2.00
C ASP A 227 -21.76 -11.94 -2.59
N LEU A 228 -21.44 -13.02 -1.85
CA LEU A 228 -20.49 -14.02 -2.33
C LEU A 228 -21.01 -14.90 -3.46
N SER A 229 -22.32 -14.91 -3.71
CA SER A 229 -22.89 -15.71 -4.81
C SER A 229 -22.63 -15.09 -6.17
N ASN A 230 -22.49 -13.76 -6.25
CA ASN A 230 -22.45 -13.03 -7.52
C ASN A 230 -21.50 -11.82 -7.55
N GLY A 231 -20.87 -11.46 -6.42
CA GLY A 231 -19.90 -10.37 -6.34
C GLY A 231 -20.50 -8.96 -6.21
N THR A 232 -21.83 -8.83 -6.18
CA THR A 232 -22.50 -7.52 -6.15
C THR A 232 -22.27 -6.81 -4.82
N THR A 233 -21.99 -5.51 -4.87
CA THR A 233 -21.94 -4.66 -3.67
C THR A 233 -23.34 -4.44 -3.11
N LEU A 234 -23.52 -4.75 -1.83
CA LEU A 234 -24.77 -4.61 -1.09
C LEU A 234 -24.90 -3.23 -0.46
N TRP A 235 -23.82 -2.72 0.14
CA TRP A 235 -23.68 -1.39 0.74
C TRP A 235 -22.21 -1.09 1.07
#